data_AF-A0A6A4KFX7-F1
#
_entry.id   AF-A0A6A4KFX7-F1
#
_cell.length_a   1.000
_cell.length_b   1.000
_cell.length_c   1.000
_cell.angle_alpha   90.00
_cell.angle_beta   90.00
_cell.angle_gamma   90.00
#
_symmetry.space_group_name_H-M   'P 1'
#
loop_
_entity.id
_entity.type
_entity.pdbx_description
1 polymer ?
#
loop_
_entity_poly.entity_id
_entity_poly.type
_entity_poly.pdbx_seq_one_letter_code
_entity_poly.pdbx_strand_id
1 'polypeptide(L)'
;MSLIRKRTPQFPGSIYVQSPSDVDVNSSLPPLRKIFDGGGDEEEQEILVRAVEIRRGVTVEIFKEAMRKGKFGITYYTNLVSRLGEFIDYVIIRAAEMKQLPEFSDSTYNVRAKTFIDDSNVVPLIRWLKHNSLSYPQIAKLICMSRGNLYAIRHAAEWVKSINVKGRFIGVALTKSGEKMLGRSPEELDEIVGYLESQGVRRDWMGYVMSQCPQLLSYSMEELKSRVQFFLDMGMNDKDFGTMVFDYPQVLGYFSMEEMKQKVRYLMEFGLSYEDVGRLLAFRPELMRCSIEERWKPLVKYLYYLGVSKDGMRRILTIKPMIFCVDLESNIVPKVQFLRDIGVRETAIGNMLVKFPPLLTYSLYKKIRPVVIFLLTKAGVAKRDIGKAIALGPELLGCSIHHKLEVNVKYYLSLGIPLRLLGEMVADFPMLLRYNIDVLRPKYRYLRRTMVRPLKDLIEFPRFFSYSLDGRIIPRHKILVENRVNFKLRYMLPGTDEEFDQRVQAAVERRRRFESGVIDNSSDSQTGGSIESDNYSSDSQCNDPIERTSVDLRVNDYPSSDTHTENENPQRLLNAQ
;
A
#
# COMPACT_ATOMS: atom_id res chain seq x y z
N MET A 1 -51.14 11.20 -83.22
CA MET A 1 -50.56 10.19 -82.31
C MET A 1 -49.38 9.52 -83.01
N SER A 2 -48.13 9.51 -82.60
CA SER A 2 -47.31 10.27 -81.66
C SER A 2 -45.90 10.19 -82.23
N LEU A 3 -45.23 11.34 -82.39
CA LEU A 3 -43.88 11.44 -82.94
C LEU A 3 -42.85 10.97 -81.91
N ILE A 4 -42.09 9.94 -82.26
CA ILE A 4 -40.90 9.48 -81.53
C ILE A 4 -39.84 10.59 -81.63
N ARG A 5 -39.51 11.24 -80.50
CA ARG A 5 -38.34 12.12 -80.41
C ARG A 5 -37.15 11.36 -79.85
N LYS A 6 -36.05 11.40 -80.60
CA LYS A 6 -34.72 10.86 -80.28
C LYS A 6 -34.24 11.33 -78.90
N ARG A 7 -33.66 10.41 -78.12
CA ARG A 7 -32.93 10.71 -76.88
C ARG A 7 -31.71 11.58 -77.20
N THR A 8 -31.53 12.66 -76.45
CA THR A 8 -30.26 13.41 -76.36
C THR A 8 -29.20 12.54 -75.66
N PRO A 9 -27.94 12.52 -76.13
CA PRO A 9 -26.89 11.78 -75.47
C PRO A 9 -26.56 12.43 -74.12
N GLN A 10 -26.66 11.66 -73.03
CA GLN A 10 -26.19 12.05 -71.71
C GLN A 10 -24.80 11.47 -71.46
N PHE A 11 -23.91 12.27 -70.86
CA PHE A 11 -22.63 11.80 -70.33
C PHE A 11 -22.87 11.00 -69.04
N PRO A 12 -22.13 9.90 -68.81
CA PRO A 12 -22.14 9.23 -67.51
C PRO A 12 -21.66 10.20 -66.42
N GLY A 13 -22.55 10.58 -65.50
CA GLY A 13 -22.20 11.39 -64.31
C GLY A 13 -23.02 12.64 -64.01
N SER A 14 -24.14 12.93 -64.69
CA SER A 14 -25.02 14.04 -64.28
C SER A 14 -26.03 13.61 -63.21
N ILE A 15 -25.91 14.13 -61.99
CA ILE A 15 -26.89 13.94 -60.90
C ILE A 15 -27.71 15.23 -60.76
N TYR A 16 -29.05 15.12 -60.80
CA TYR A 16 -29.96 16.20 -60.47
C TYR A 16 -30.01 16.43 -58.96
N VAL A 17 -30.09 17.72 -58.59
CA VAL A 17 -30.32 18.24 -57.24
C VAL A 17 -31.73 17.87 -56.77
N GLN A 18 -31.85 17.33 -55.55
CA GLN A 18 -33.07 17.43 -54.75
C GLN A 18 -32.83 18.39 -53.58
N SER A 19 -33.82 19.24 -53.37
CA SER A 19 -33.85 20.44 -52.53
C SER A 19 -33.94 20.18 -51.02
N PRO A 20 -33.73 21.22 -50.18
CA PRO A 20 -33.45 21.10 -48.76
C PRO A 20 -34.72 21.10 -47.89
N SER A 21 -34.99 19.97 -47.25
CA SER A 21 -35.81 19.91 -46.04
C SER A 21 -35.51 18.62 -45.32
N ASP A 22 -34.58 18.65 -44.36
CA ASP A 22 -34.72 17.90 -43.11
C ASP A 22 -33.73 18.45 -42.07
N VAL A 23 -34.29 18.80 -40.91
CA VAL A 23 -33.62 19.34 -39.75
C VAL A 23 -33.32 18.18 -38.79
N ASP A 24 -32.13 18.22 -38.18
CA ASP A 24 -31.68 17.43 -37.04
C ASP A 24 -31.62 15.89 -37.17
N VAL A 25 -30.39 15.38 -37.36
CA VAL A 25 -29.96 14.16 -36.64
C VAL A 25 -28.49 14.29 -36.22
N ASN A 26 -28.27 14.62 -34.94
CA ASN A 26 -27.08 14.21 -34.20
C ASN A 26 -27.00 12.68 -34.24
N SER A 27 -26.30 12.10 -35.21
CA SER A 27 -25.94 10.69 -35.17
C SER A 27 -24.56 10.48 -35.78
N SER A 28 -23.82 9.59 -35.14
CA SER A 28 -22.42 9.29 -35.43
C SER A 28 -22.27 8.78 -36.86
N LEU A 29 -21.48 9.47 -37.70
CA LEU A 29 -21.14 8.95 -39.02
C LEU A 29 -20.16 7.77 -38.86
N PRO A 30 -20.50 6.55 -39.32
CA PRO A 30 -19.58 5.43 -39.29
C PRO A 30 -18.42 5.65 -40.28
N PRO A 31 -17.30 4.89 -40.16
CA PRO A 31 -16.21 4.96 -41.14
C PRO A 31 -16.74 4.78 -42.56
N LEU A 32 -16.22 5.55 -43.55
CA LEU A 32 -16.72 5.55 -44.94
C LEU A 32 -16.91 4.14 -45.53
N ARG A 33 -16.11 3.15 -45.10
CA ARG A 33 -16.28 1.73 -45.48
C ARG A 33 -17.61 1.10 -45.10
N LYS A 34 -18.26 1.53 -44.01
CA LYS A 34 -19.57 0.99 -43.55
C LYS A 34 -20.77 1.61 -44.25
N ILE A 35 -20.59 2.72 -44.98
CA ILE A 35 -21.66 3.38 -45.73
C ILE A 35 -22.02 2.59 -47.00
N PHE A 36 -21.11 1.72 -47.45
CA PHE A 36 -21.23 0.92 -48.67
C PHE A 36 -21.72 -0.52 -48.43
N ASP A 37 -22.52 -0.75 -47.39
CA ASP A 37 -23.03 -2.10 -47.04
C ASP A 37 -24.53 -2.27 -47.40
N GLY A 38 -25.06 -1.39 -48.26
CA GLY A 38 -26.48 -1.35 -48.65
C GLY A 38 -26.70 -1.50 -50.15
N GLY A 39 -27.08 -2.70 -50.58
CA GLY A 39 -28.00 -3.01 -51.70
C GLY A 39 -27.81 -2.36 -53.08
N GLY A 40 -26.61 -1.98 -53.48
CA GLY A 40 -26.28 -1.54 -54.85
C GLY A 40 -25.48 -2.60 -55.62
N ASP A 41 -25.43 -2.48 -56.95
CA ASP A 41 -24.63 -3.37 -57.81
C ASP A 41 -23.18 -3.44 -57.29
N GLU A 42 -22.69 -4.65 -57.00
CA GLU A 42 -21.38 -4.88 -56.36
C GLU A 42 -20.24 -4.18 -57.12
N GLU A 43 -20.34 -4.06 -58.44
CA GLU A 43 -19.38 -3.35 -59.30
C GLU A 43 -19.37 -1.84 -59.06
N GLU A 44 -20.53 -1.17 -58.94
CA GLU A 44 -20.60 0.26 -58.64
C GLU A 44 -20.05 0.57 -57.24
N GLN A 45 -20.34 -0.32 -56.29
CA GLN A 45 -19.85 -0.23 -54.92
C GLN A 45 -18.32 -0.37 -54.86
N GLU A 46 -17.76 -1.32 -55.62
CA GLU A 46 -16.32 -1.52 -55.72
C GLU A 46 -15.61 -0.34 -56.39
N ILE A 47 -16.20 0.23 -57.44
CA ILE A 47 -15.70 1.44 -58.12
C ILE A 47 -15.70 2.64 -57.15
N LEU A 48 -16.76 2.82 -56.36
CA LEU A 48 -16.84 3.92 -55.40
C LEU A 48 -15.81 3.78 -54.28
N VAL A 49 -15.63 2.55 -53.76
CA VAL A 49 -14.64 2.26 -52.73
C VAL A 49 -13.22 2.54 -53.24
N ARG A 50 -12.87 2.09 -54.46
CA ARG A 50 -11.58 2.40 -55.09
C ARG A 50 -11.38 3.90 -55.29
N ALA A 51 -12.43 4.63 -55.69
CA ALA A 51 -12.37 6.08 -55.84
C ALA A 51 -12.13 6.81 -54.51
N VAL A 52 -12.74 6.35 -53.41
CA VAL A 52 -12.51 6.89 -52.06
C VAL A 52 -11.09 6.59 -51.59
N GLU A 53 -10.57 5.39 -51.84
CA GLU A 53 -9.19 5.02 -51.47
C GLU A 53 -8.14 5.86 -52.22
N ILE A 54 -8.36 6.15 -53.50
CA ILE A 54 -7.51 7.06 -54.27
C ILE A 54 -7.54 8.47 -53.65
N ARG A 55 -8.74 9.00 -53.35
CA ARG A 55 -8.87 10.32 -52.70
C ARG A 55 -8.22 10.36 -51.33
N ARG A 56 -8.30 9.27 -50.57
CA ARG A 56 -7.64 9.13 -49.27
C ARG A 56 -6.12 9.20 -49.41
N GLY A 57 -5.54 8.47 -50.37
CA GLY A 57 -4.11 8.54 -50.69
C GLY A 57 -3.66 9.95 -51.08
N VAL A 58 -4.42 10.62 -51.95
CA VAL A 58 -4.15 12.01 -52.35
C VAL A 58 -4.22 12.97 -51.15
N THR A 59 -5.24 12.83 -50.30
CA THR A 59 -5.41 13.67 -49.11
C THR A 59 -4.29 13.49 -48.09
N VAL A 60 -3.80 12.25 -47.92
CA VAL A 60 -2.61 11.95 -47.11
C VAL A 60 -1.39 12.71 -47.62
N GLU A 61 -1.14 12.72 -48.92
CA GLU A 61 0.00 13.44 -49.50
C GLU A 61 -0.15 14.97 -49.39
N ILE A 62 -1.36 15.51 -49.61
CA ILE A 62 -1.65 16.93 -49.37
C ILE A 62 -1.37 17.31 -47.92
N PHE A 63 -1.81 16.47 -46.96
CA PHE A 63 -1.58 16.72 -45.54
C PHE A 63 -0.09 16.63 -45.17
N LYS A 64 0.65 15.65 -45.72
CA LYS A 64 2.11 15.55 -45.54
C LYS A 64 2.83 16.79 -46.07
N GLU A 65 2.40 17.33 -47.21
CA GLU A 65 2.94 18.57 -47.78
C GLU A 65 2.65 19.77 -46.89
N ALA A 66 1.44 19.89 -46.33
CA ALA A 66 1.11 20.92 -45.34
C ALA A 66 1.99 20.81 -44.08
N MET A 67 2.23 19.60 -43.58
CA MET A 67 3.16 19.34 -42.48
C MET A 67 4.62 19.68 -42.82
N ARG A 68 5.07 19.42 -44.07
CA ARG A 68 6.39 19.80 -44.55
C ARG A 68 6.57 21.31 -44.58
N LYS A 69 5.58 22.06 -45.10
CA LYS A 69 5.53 23.54 -45.02
C LYS A 69 5.56 24.03 -43.58
N GLY A 70 4.95 23.26 -42.68
CA GLY A 70 5.05 23.45 -41.24
C GLY A 70 6.41 23.12 -40.60
N LYS A 71 7.47 22.83 -41.38
CA LYS A 71 8.82 22.51 -40.88
C LYS A 71 8.86 21.30 -39.91
N PHE A 72 7.97 20.33 -40.09
CA PHE A 72 8.03 19.07 -39.34
C PHE A 72 8.99 18.07 -40.01
N GLY A 73 9.76 17.32 -39.21
CA GLY A 73 10.65 16.27 -39.73
C GLY A 73 9.87 15.12 -40.38
N ILE A 74 10.48 14.50 -41.41
CA ILE A 74 9.85 13.48 -42.27
C ILE A 74 9.29 12.31 -41.45
N THR A 75 10.10 11.74 -40.57
CA THR A 75 9.69 10.62 -39.70
C THR A 75 8.53 10.99 -38.78
N TYR A 76 8.53 12.22 -38.25
CA TYR A 76 7.51 12.68 -37.31
C TYR A 76 6.13 12.77 -37.98
N TYR A 77 6.02 13.51 -39.09
CA TYR A 77 4.73 13.68 -39.73
C TYR A 77 4.26 12.38 -40.40
N THR A 78 5.16 11.53 -40.88
CA THR A 78 4.79 10.24 -41.46
C THR A 78 4.14 9.34 -40.40
N ASN A 79 4.74 9.25 -39.21
CA ASN A 79 4.18 8.48 -38.11
C ASN A 79 2.87 9.08 -37.57
N LEU A 80 2.75 10.41 -37.50
CA LEU A 80 1.52 11.08 -37.09
C LEU A 80 0.37 10.80 -38.08
N VAL A 81 0.60 11.04 -39.37
CA VAL A 81 -0.42 10.91 -40.43
C VAL A 81 -0.92 9.49 -40.56
N SER A 82 -0.06 8.48 -40.35
CA SER A 82 -0.47 7.07 -40.33
C SER A 82 -1.58 6.76 -39.30
N ARG A 83 -1.75 7.62 -38.29
CA ARG A 83 -2.73 7.48 -37.19
C ARG A 83 -3.89 8.47 -37.28
N LEU A 84 -3.93 9.31 -38.33
CA LEU A 84 -4.97 10.33 -38.52
C LEU A 84 -6.09 9.88 -39.47
N GLY A 85 -6.29 8.57 -39.64
CA GLY A 85 -7.20 8.02 -40.65
C GLY A 85 -8.60 8.65 -40.64
N GLU A 86 -9.24 8.72 -39.47
CA GLU A 86 -10.59 9.30 -39.34
C GLU A 86 -10.61 10.80 -39.64
N PHE A 87 -9.54 11.52 -39.29
CA PHE A 87 -9.44 12.94 -39.60
C PHE A 87 -9.18 13.19 -41.10
N ILE A 88 -8.41 12.31 -41.75
CA ILE A 88 -8.25 12.34 -43.21
C ILE A 88 -9.60 12.10 -43.89
N ASP A 89 -10.37 11.14 -43.41
CA ASP A 89 -11.70 10.86 -43.95
C ASP A 89 -12.64 12.08 -43.75
N TYR A 90 -12.55 12.75 -42.61
CA TYR A 90 -13.23 14.03 -42.37
C TYR A 90 -12.82 15.13 -43.36
N VAL A 91 -11.53 15.27 -43.65
CA VAL A 91 -11.05 16.23 -44.68
C VAL A 91 -11.62 15.90 -46.06
N ILE A 92 -11.71 14.61 -46.43
CA ILE A 92 -12.31 14.19 -47.72
C ILE A 92 -13.77 14.65 -47.82
N ILE A 93 -14.55 14.43 -46.75
CA ILE A 93 -15.96 14.81 -46.69
C ILE A 93 -16.10 16.33 -46.83
N ARG A 94 -15.37 17.11 -46.02
CA ARG A 94 -15.42 18.58 -46.04
C ARG A 94 -14.96 19.15 -47.39
N ALA A 95 -13.91 18.60 -47.97
CA ALA A 95 -13.45 19.00 -49.30
C ALA A 95 -14.45 18.64 -50.42
N ALA A 96 -15.27 17.60 -50.24
CA ALA A 96 -16.34 17.27 -51.17
C ALA A 96 -17.53 18.25 -51.02
N GLU A 97 -17.93 18.56 -49.79
CA GLU A 97 -19.00 19.53 -49.47
C GLU A 97 -18.69 20.93 -50.02
N MET A 98 -17.43 21.37 -49.91
CA MET A 98 -17.00 22.67 -50.42
C MET A 98 -17.30 22.86 -51.92
N LYS A 99 -17.44 21.79 -52.72
CA LYS A 99 -17.79 21.91 -54.15
C LYS A 99 -19.16 22.56 -54.39
N GLN A 100 -20.07 22.49 -53.41
CA GLN A 100 -21.40 23.10 -53.48
C GLN A 100 -21.38 24.61 -53.24
N LEU A 101 -20.26 25.17 -52.78
CA LEU A 101 -20.11 26.59 -52.55
C LEU A 101 -19.76 27.31 -53.87
N PRO A 102 -20.37 28.48 -54.16
CA PRO A 102 -20.14 29.22 -55.41
C PRO A 102 -18.66 29.55 -55.66
N GLU A 103 -17.90 29.81 -54.59
CA GLU A 103 -16.46 30.14 -54.66
C GLU A 103 -15.58 28.96 -55.08
N PHE A 104 -16.09 27.73 -54.94
CA PHE A 104 -15.33 26.50 -55.15
C PHE A 104 -15.96 25.57 -56.20
N SER A 105 -17.03 25.99 -56.89
CA SER A 105 -17.77 25.17 -57.87
C SER A 105 -16.87 24.62 -58.98
N ASP A 106 -15.94 25.46 -59.48
CA ASP A 106 -15.01 25.14 -60.57
C ASP A 106 -13.63 24.70 -60.07
N SER A 107 -13.43 24.64 -58.75
CA SER A 107 -12.14 24.27 -58.17
C SER A 107 -11.86 22.77 -58.29
N THR A 108 -10.59 22.37 -58.23
CA THR A 108 -10.21 20.95 -58.14
C THR A 108 -10.33 20.45 -56.69
N TYR A 109 -10.47 19.13 -56.50
CA TYR A 109 -10.48 18.52 -55.17
C TYR A 109 -9.24 18.89 -54.36
N ASN A 110 -8.06 18.88 -54.98
CA ASN A 110 -6.79 19.18 -54.32
C ASN A 110 -6.75 20.61 -53.77
N VAL A 111 -7.33 21.57 -54.51
CA VAL A 111 -7.45 22.95 -54.06
C VAL A 111 -8.34 23.00 -52.81
N ARG A 112 -9.54 22.42 -52.86
CA ARG A 112 -10.47 22.42 -51.71
C ARG A 112 -9.90 21.73 -50.48
N ALA A 113 -9.29 20.55 -50.64
CA ALA A 113 -8.67 19.82 -49.54
C ALA A 113 -7.53 20.61 -48.90
N LYS A 114 -6.69 21.26 -49.72
CA LYS A 114 -5.61 22.13 -49.22
C LYS A 114 -6.16 23.34 -48.48
N THR A 115 -7.14 24.04 -49.06
CA THR A 115 -7.80 25.20 -48.43
C THR A 115 -8.41 24.80 -47.08
N PHE A 116 -9.15 23.69 -47.01
CA PHE A 116 -9.73 23.22 -45.76
C PHE A 116 -8.65 22.90 -44.70
N ILE A 117 -7.56 22.24 -45.08
CA ILE A 117 -6.45 21.94 -44.14
C ILE A 117 -5.83 23.24 -43.61
N ASP A 118 -5.59 24.21 -44.48
CA ASP A 118 -5.02 25.50 -44.08
C ASP A 118 -5.98 26.26 -43.15
N ASP A 119 -7.26 26.35 -43.48
CA ASP A 119 -8.29 27.05 -42.71
C ASP A 119 -8.60 26.38 -41.36
N SER A 120 -8.50 25.05 -41.30
CA SER A 120 -8.72 24.29 -40.06
C SER A 120 -7.69 24.59 -38.96
N ASN A 121 -6.57 25.24 -39.29
CA ASN A 121 -5.45 25.51 -38.37
C ASN A 121 -4.88 24.26 -37.67
N VAL A 122 -5.06 23.07 -38.27
CA VAL A 122 -4.60 21.80 -37.72
C VAL A 122 -3.07 21.71 -37.60
N VAL A 123 -2.32 22.25 -38.57
CA VAL A 123 -0.84 22.22 -38.56
C VAL A 123 -0.26 23.11 -37.45
N PRO A 124 -0.70 24.38 -37.27
CA PRO A 124 -0.37 25.17 -36.09
C PRO A 124 -0.74 24.48 -34.76
N LEU A 125 -1.91 23.85 -34.69
CA LEU A 125 -2.35 23.12 -33.48
C LEU A 125 -1.41 21.95 -33.16
N ILE A 126 -1.06 21.12 -34.14
CA ILE A 126 -0.11 20.01 -33.95
C ILE A 126 1.24 20.53 -33.43
N ARG A 127 1.71 21.68 -33.94
CA ARG A 127 2.95 22.30 -33.46
C ARG A 127 2.82 22.72 -32.01
N TRP A 128 1.72 23.39 -31.68
CA TRP A 128 1.45 23.84 -30.32
C TRP A 128 1.37 22.65 -29.35
N LEU A 129 0.65 21.58 -29.69
CA LEU A 129 0.57 20.37 -28.86
C LEU A 129 1.93 19.70 -28.68
N LYS A 130 2.75 19.64 -29.75
CA LYS A 130 4.12 19.14 -29.68
C LYS A 130 4.99 19.96 -28.72
N HIS A 131 4.90 21.29 -28.76
CA HIS A 131 5.63 22.16 -27.80
C HIS A 131 5.15 21.97 -26.36
N ASN A 132 3.91 21.52 -26.16
CA ASN A 132 3.38 21.16 -24.84
C ASN A 132 3.73 19.73 -24.40
N SER A 133 4.74 19.11 -25.01
CA SER A 133 5.25 17.78 -24.67
C SER A 133 4.27 16.64 -24.91
N LEU A 134 3.32 16.79 -25.84
CA LEU A 134 2.47 15.69 -26.29
C LEU A 134 3.19 14.86 -27.34
N SER A 135 3.08 13.53 -27.22
CA SER A 135 3.59 12.59 -28.21
C SER A 135 2.71 12.57 -29.46
N TYR A 136 3.27 12.22 -30.63
CA TYR A 136 2.49 12.12 -31.87
C TYR A 136 1.31 11.14 -31.78
N PRO A 137 1.35 10.00 -31.04
CA PRO A 137 0.17 9.16 -30.86
C PRO A 137 -0.94 9.85 -30.06
N GLN A 138 -0.59 10.63 -29.02
CA GLN A 138 -1.57 11.40 -28.24
C GLN A 138 -2.20 12.50 -29.10
N ILE A 139 -1.39 13.21 -29.89
CA ILE A 139 -1.87 14.27 -30.80
C ILE A 139 -2.84 13.69 -31.82
N ALA A 140 -2.48 12.58 -32.49
CA ALA A 140 -3.36 11.92 -33.44
C ALA A 140 -4.69 11.53 -32.80
N LYS A 141 -4.63 10.91 -31.60
CA LYS A 141 -5.83 10.52 -30.85
C LYS A 141 -6.73 11.72 -30.55
N LEU A 142 -6.19 12.84 -30.08
CA LEU A 142 -6.97 14.04 -29.77
C LEU A 142 -7.65 14.64 -31.01
N ILE A 143 -6.93 14.69 -32.14
CA ILE A 143 -7.47 15.22 -33.39
C ILE A 143 -8.63 14.36 -33.91
N CYS A 144 -8.50 13.03 -33.83
CA CYS A 144 -9.60 12.13 -34.18
C CYS A 144 -10.79 12.29 -33.21
N MET A 145 -10.51 12.33 -31.90
CA MET A 145 -11.54 12.49 -30.86
C MET A 145 -12.31 13.81 -30.95
N SER A 146 -11.74 14.86 -31.53
CA SER A 146 -12.42 16.16 -31.63
C SER A 146 -13.45 16.22 -32.74
N ARG A 147 -13.54 15.19 -33.60
CA ARG A 147 -14.50 15.08 -34.72
C ARG A 147 -14.56 16.36 -35.58
N GLY A 148 -13.40 16.97 -35.82
CA GLY A 148 -13.29 18.21 -36.60
C GLY A 148 -13.35 19.52 -35.81
N ASN A 149 -13.78 19.53 -34.54
CA ASN A 149 -13.72 20.71 -33.67
C ASN A 149 -12.33 20.85 -33.02
N LEU A 150 -11.35 21.28 -33.82
CA LEU A 150 -9.96 21.42 -33.37
C LEU A 150 -9.78 22.52 -32.30
N TYR A 151 -10.69 23.48 -32.24
CA TYR A 151 -10.66 24.58 -31.28
C TYR A 151 -10.92 24.09 -29.84
N ALA A 152 -11.81 23.11 -29.69
CA ALA A 152 -12.07 22.45 -28.40
C ALA A 152 -10.80 21.85 -27.76
N ILE A 153 -9.89 21.31 -28.58
CA ILE A 153 -8.62 20.75 -28.08
C ILE A 153 -7.76 21.84 -27.42
N ARG A 154 -7.67 23.02 -28.05
CA ARG A 154 -6.88 24.14 -27.54
C ARG A 154 -7.46 24.67 -26.24
N HIS A 155 -8.77 24.89 -26.19
CA HIS A 155 -9.45 25.35 -24.98
C HIS A 155 -9.34 24.38 -23.82
N ALA A 156 -9.60 23.09 -24.07
CA ALA A 156 -9.44 22.07 -23.05
C ALA A 156 -7.98 22.02 -22.53
N ALA A 157 -6.99 22.16 -23.42
CA ALA A 157 -5.59 22.16 -23.02
C ALA A 157 -5.16 23.43 -22.26
N GLU A 158 -5.73 24.60 -22.59
CA GLU A 158 -5.51 25.85 -21.86
C GLU A 158 -6.17 25.82 -20.48
N TRP A 159 -7.38 25.26 -20.37
CA TRP A 159 -8.04 25.01 -19.09
C TRP A 159 -7.26 24.01 -18.22
N VAL A 160 -6.79 22.89 -18.78
CA VAL A 160 -5.96 21.93 -18.04
C VAL A 160 -4.68 22.58 -17.49
N LYS A 161 -4.14 23.60 -18.17
CA LYS A 161 -3.01 24.38 -17.65
C LYS A 161 -3.41 25.33 -16.52
N SER A 162 -4.60 25.92 -16.56
CA SER A 162 -5.07 26.86 -15.53
C SER A 162 -5.18 26.17 -14.15
N ILE A 163 -5.49 24.87 -14.13
CA ILE A 163 -5.50 24.03 -12.93
C ILE A 163 -4.11 23.44 -12.57
N ASN A 164 -3.03 23.99 -13.12
CA ASN A 164 -1.63 23.63 -12.85
C ASN A 164 -1.20 22.22 -13.28
N VAL A 165 -1.84 21.57 -14.26
CA VAL A 165 -1.30 20.35 -14.87
C VAL A 165 -0.15 20.71 -15.80
N LYS A 166 1.04 20.12 -15.60
CA LYS A 166 2.26 20.47 -16.34
C LYS A 166 2.72 19.40 -17.34
N GLY A 167 3.26 19.87 -18.47
CA GLY A 167 4.02 19.06 -19.44
C GLY A 167 3.23 17.87 -20.00
N ARG A 168 3.87 16.69 -20.01
CA ARG A 168 3.32 15.46 -20.60
C ARG A 168 1.96 15.04 -20.02
N PHE A 169 1.65 15.46 -18.79
CA PHE A 169 0.40 15.10 -18.12
C PHE A 169 -0.82 15.80 -18.71
N ILE A 170 -0.65 16.93 -19.42
CA ILE A 170 -1.72 17.59 -20.17
C ILE A 170 -2.27 16.64 -21.24
N GLY A 171 -1.37 16.02 -22.02
CA GLY A 171 -1.75 15.03 -23.01
C GLY A 171 -2.43 13.80 -22.43
N VAL A 172 -1.93 13.32 -21.29
CA VAL A 172 -2.54 12.18 -20.57
C VAL A 172 -3.95 12.54 -20.10
N ALA A 173 -4.13 13.73 -19.53
CA ALA A 173 -5.42 14.19 -19.06
C ALA A 173 -6.43 14.23 -20.20
N LEU A 174 -6.14 14.99 -21.26
CA LEU A 174 -7.02 15.15 -22.42
C LEU A 174 -7.36 13.82 -23.10
N THR A 175 -6.38 12.91 -23.23
CA THR A 175 -6.61 11.62 -23.93
C THR A 175 -7.34 10.58 -23.11
N LYS A 176 -7.32 10.69 -21.77
CA LYS A 176 -8.01 9.76 -20.85
C LYS A 176 -9.38 10.25 -20.38
N SER A 177 -9.60 11.57 -20.33
CA SER A 177 -10.92 12.14 -20.04
C SER A 177 -11.93 11.90 -21.18
N GLY A 178 -11.45 11.48 -22.36
CA GLY A 178 -12.31 11.06 -23.46
C GLY A 178 -12.95 12.24 -24.21
N GLU A 179 -13.81 11.92 -25.18
CA GLU A 179 -14.48 12.92 -26.03
C GLU A 179 -15.38 13.85 -25.21
N LYS A 180 -15.97 13.33 -24.13
CA LYS A 180 -16.87 14.08 -23.24
C LYS A 180 -16.24 15.35 -22.68
N MET A 181 -14.94 15.34 -22.36
CA MET A 181 -14.27 16.54 -21.86
C MET A 181 -14.13 17.61 -22.94
N LEU A 182 -13.86 17.23 -24.18
CA LEU A 182 -13.68 18.20 -25.28
C LEU A 182 -14.99 18.92 -25.62
N GLY A 183 -16.14 18.31 -25.33
CA GLY A 183 -17.45 18.91 -25.54
C GLY A 183 -17.93 19.84 -24.40
N ARG A 184 -17.18 19.97 -23.31
CA ARG A 184 -17.60 20.75 -22.13
C ARG A 184 -17.11 22.17 -22.17
N SER A 185 -17.88 23.06 -21.54
CA SER A 185 -17.47 24.44 -21.35
C SER A 185 -16.44 24.55 -20.20
N PRO A 186 -15.57 25.57 -20.20
CA PRO A 186 -14.66 25.83 -19.08
C PRO A 186 -15.39 25.99 -17.74
N GLU A 187 -16.59 26.57 -17.75
CA GLU A 187 -17.42 26.78 -16.56
C GLU A 187 -17.88 25.46 -15.94
N GLU A 188 -18.30 24.49 -16.75
CA GLU A 188 -18.67 23.14 -16.28
C GLU A 188 -17.47 22.41 -15.65
N LEU A 189 -16.28 22.60 -16.21
CA LEU A 189 -15.05 22.02 -15.69
C LEU A 189 -14.60 22.71 -14.39
N ASP A 190 -14.76 24.04 -14.30
CA ASP A 190 -14.52 24.80 -13.08
C ASP A 190 -15.51 24.45 -11.97
N GLU A 191 -16.77 24.13 -12.29
CA GLU A 191 -17.75 23.65 -11.32
C GLU A 191 -17.29 22.32 -10.67
N ILE A 192 -16.72 21.40 -11.45
CA ILE A 192 -16.14 20.15 -10.93
C ILE A 192 -14.99 20.43 -9.96
N VAL A 193 -14.08 21.31 -10.35
CA VAL A 193 -12.93 21.70 -9.53
C VAL A 193 -13.39 22.40 -8.25
N GLY A 194 -14.32 23.35 -8.37
CA GLY A 194 -14.89 24.09 -7.25
C GLY A 194 -15.67 23.19 -6.29
N TYR A 195 -16.40 22.20 -6.80
CA TYR A 195 -17.04 21.20 -5.97
C TYR A 195 -16.02 20.37 -5.20
N LEU A 196 -14.99 19.80 -5.85
CA LEU A 196 -13.95 19.04 -5.14
C LEU A 196 -13.20 19.91 -4.11
N GLU A 197 -12.95 21.18 -4.42
CA GLU A 197 -12.38 22.16 -3.49
C GLU A 197 -13.28 22.37 -2.26
N SER A 198 -14.60 22.49 -2.46
CA SER A 198 -15.58 22.60 -1.37
C SER A 198 -15.65 21.37 -0.46
N GLN A 199 -15.21 20.20 -0.96
CA GLN A 199 -15.18 18.94 -0.21
C GLN A 199 -13.82 18.65 0.42
N GLY A 200 -12.87 19.61 0.36
CA GLY A 200 -11.57 19.54 1.04
C GLY A 200 -10.38 19.16 0.15
N VAL A 201 -10.57 18.93 -1.15
CA VAL A 201 -9.45 18.72 -2.08
C VAL A 201 -8.78 20.05 -2.36
N ARG A 202 -7.57 20.26 -1.85
CA ARG A 202 -6.90 21.56 -1.98
C ARG A 202 -6.65 21.95 -3.44
N ARG A 203 -6.78 23.24 -3.74
CA ARG A 203 -6.59 23.78 -5.09
C ARG A 203 -5.20 23.53 -5.67
N ASP A 204 -4.16 23.55 -4.84
CA ASP A 204 -2.78 23.24 -5.25
C ASP A 204 -2.57 21.77 -5.61
N TRP A 205 -3.45 20.87 -5.14
CA TRP A 205 -3.43 19.45 -5.47
C TRP A 205 -4.18 19.10 -6.75
N MET A 206 -5.06 19.98 -7.22
CA MET A 206 -5.99 19.68 -8.32
C MET A 206 -5.28 19.24 -9.59
N GLY A 207 -4.18 19.91 -9.95
CA GLY A 207 -3.38 19.51 -11.11
C GLY A 207 -2.80 18.10 -10.98
N TYR A 208 -2.38 17.70 -9.78
CA TYR A 208 -1.93 16.33 -9.54
C TYR A 208 -3.10 15.33 -9.62
N VAL A 209 -4.21 15.60 -8.93
CA VAL A 209 -5.42 14.76 -8.92
C VAL A 209 -5.93 14.51 -10.34
N MET A 210 -6.09 15.57 -11.13
CA MET A 210 -6.56 15.48 -12.53
C MET A 210 -5.55 14.79 -13.44
N SER A 211 -4.25 14.88 -13.15
CA SER A 211 -3.23 14.13 -13.92
C SER A 211 -3.31 12.62 -13.69
N GLN A 212 -3.65 12.19 -12.47
CA GLN A 212 -3.70 10.78 -12.09
C GLN A 212 -5.07 10.14 -12.34
N CYS A 213 -6.14 10.93 -12.25
CA CYS A 213 -7.51 10.50 -12.50
C CYS A 213 -8.26 11.45 -13.45
N PRO A 214 -7.86 11.55 -14.73
CA PRO A 214 -8.52 12.43 -15.70
C PRO A 214 -10.00 12.11 -15.94
N GLN A 215 -10.43 10.89 -15.62
CA GLN A 215 -11.81 10.43 -15.79
C GLN A 215 -12.81 11.29 -15.00
N LEU A 216 -12.38 11.96 -13.92
CA LEU A 216 -13.25 12.87 -13.15
C LEU A 216 -13.84 13.98 -14.01
N LEU A 217 -13.08 14.47 -14.99
CA LEU A 217 -13.52 15.52 -15.93
C LEU A 217 -14.57 15.02 -16.94
N SER A 218 -14.81 13.71 -16.99
CA SER A 218 -15.79 13.08 -17.88
C SER A 218 -17.13 12.77 -17.21
N TYR A 219 -17.21 12.87 -15.88
CA TYR A 219 -18.41 12.56 -15.10
C TYR A 219 -19.39 13.72 -15.06
N SER A 220 -20.69 13.43 -15.01
CA SER A 220 -21.68 14.46 -14.71
C SER A 220 -21.51 14.92 -13.25
N MET A 221 -22.05 16.09 -12.93
CA MET A 221 -21.97 16.62 -11.57
C MET A 221 -22.69 15.69 -10.57
N GLU A 222 -23.79 15.06 -10.97
CA GLU A 222 -24.56 14.10 -10.16
C GLU A 222 -23.74 12.84 -9.85
N GLU A 223 -23.08 12.27 -10.87
CA GLU A 223 -22.22 11.09 -10.69
C GLU A 223 -21.03 11.41 -9.78
N LEU A 224 -20.40 12.57 -9.97
CA LEU A 224 -19.32 13.04 -9.11
C LEU A 224 -19.81 13.21 -7.65
N LYS A 225 -20.93 13.90 -7.44
CA LYS A 225 -21.55 14.09 -6.12
C LYS A 225 -21.87 12.75 -5.45
N SER A 226 -22.45 11.79 -6.19
CA SER A 226 -22.75 10.45 -5.65
C SER A 226 -21.50 9.72 -5.17
N ARG A 227 -20.41 9.79 -5.95
CA ARG A 227 -19.12 9.17 -5.60
C ARG A 227 -18.46 9.83 -4.40
N VAL A 228 -18.52 11.16 -4.30
CA VAL A 228 -18.01 11.87 -3.12
C VAL A 228 -18.85 11.51 -1.90
N GLN A 229 -20.17 11.56 -2.03
CA GLN A 229 -21.08 11.30 -0.92
C GLN A 229 -20.95 9.88 -0.37
N PHE A 230 -20.65 8.89 -1.23
CA PHE A 230 -20.33 7.53 -0.78
C PHE A 230 -19.23 7.49 0.30
N PHE A 231 -18.18 8.31 0.18
CA PHE A 231 -17.12 8.37 1.18
C PHE A 231 -17.50 9.22 2.39
N LEU A 232 -18.21 10.33 2.19
CA LEU A 232 -18.65 11.21 3.29
C LEU A 232 -19.68 10.53 4.19
N ASP A 233 -20.59 9.71 3.63
CA ASP A 233 -21.57 8.92 4.37
C ASP A 233 -20.91 7.91 5.32
N MET A 234 -19.65 7.53 5.08
CA MET A 234 -18.86 6.70 5.99
C MET A 234 -18.26 7.51 7.17
N GLY A 235 -18.68 8.76 7.38
CA GLY A 235 -18.22 9.61 8.48
C GLY A 235 -16.84 10.24 8.24
N MET A 236 -16.40 10.30 6.99
CA MET A 236 -15.13 10.96 6.61
C MET A 236 -15.33 12.48 6.61
N ASN A 237 -14.43 13.23 7.26
CA ASN A 237 -14.45 14.69 7.16
C ASN A 237 -13.77 15.17 5.87
N ASP A 238 -13.93 16.46 5.57
CA ASP A 238 -13.36 17.14 4.40
C ASP A 238 -11.84 17.01 4.29
N LYS A 239 -11.10 17.10 5.40
CA LYS A 239 -9.63 16.97 5.41
C LYS A 239 -9.17 15.55 5.11
N ASP A 240 -9.80 14.56 5.73
CA ASP A 240 -9.53 13.14 5.51
C ASP A 240 -9.87 12.76 4.06
N PHE A 241 -11.02 13.23 3.55
CA PHE A 241 -11.43 13.02 2.17
C PHE A 241 -10.44 13.66 1.19
N GLY A 242 -10.09 14.93 1.39
CA GLY A 242 -9.13 15.64 0.54
C GLY A 242 -7.78 14.94 0.49
N THR A 243 -7.29 14.47 1.63
CA THR A 243 -6.01 13.73 1.74
C THR A 243 -6.10 12.38 1.05
N MET A 244 -7.21 11.64 1.24
CA MET A 244 -7.47 10.36 0.56
C MET A 244 -7.47 10.52 -0.96
N VAL A 245 -8.14 11.55 -1.48
CA VAL A 245 -8.18 11.85 -2.92
C VAL A 245 -6.81 12.25 -3.44
N PHE A 246 -6.01 12.98 -2.66
CA PHE A 246 -4.63 13.29 -3.03
C PHE A 246 -3.75 12.04 -3.07
N ASP A 247 -3.81 11.18 -2.05
CA ASP A 247 -2.99 9.98 -1.96
C ASP A 247 -3.34 8.96 -3.06
N TYR A 248 -4.64 8.82 -3.38
CA TYR A 248 -5.10 7.92 -4.45
C TYR A 248 -6.29 8.48 -5.24
N PRO A 249 -6.05 9.38 -6.22
CA PRO A 249 -7.11 10.03 -7.01
C PRO A 249 -8.06 9.06 -7.73
N GLN A 250 -7.54 7.90 -8.13
CA GLN A 250 -8.30 6.87 -8.85
C GLN A 250 -9.43 6.26 -8.00
N VAL A 251 -9.42 6.44 -6.68
CA VAL A 251 -10.48 6.00 -5.78
C VAL A 251 -11.86 6.50 -6.22
N LEU A 252 -11.92 7.71 -6.79
CA LEU A 252 -13.16 8.32 -7.27
C LEU A 252 -13.49 7.96 -8.71
N GLY A 253 -12.51 7.70 -9.57
CA GLY A 253 -12.73 7.62 -11.02
C GLY A 253 -12.60 6.25 -11.65
N TYR A 254 -12.03 5.25 -10.97
CA TYR A 254 -11.73 3.96 -11.59
C TYR A 254 -12.81 2.90 -11.38
N PHE A 255 -13.41 2.85 -10.18
CA PHE A 255 -14.37 1.81 -9.80
C PHE A 255 -15.81 2.23 -10.06
N SER A 256 -16.68 1.28 -10.40
CA SER A 256 -18.12 1.49 -10.38
C SER A 256 -18.64 1.63 -8.94
N MET A 257 -19.81 2.27 -8.77
CA MET A 257 -20.45 2.38 -7.45
C MET A 257 -20.70 1.02 -6.80
N GLU A 258 -21.04 -0.01 -7.59
CA GLU A 258 -21.30 -1.35 -7.09
C GLU A 258 -20.03 -2.04 -6.60
N GLU A 259 -18.91 -1.93 -7.34
CA GLU A 259 -17.61 -2.46 -6.90
C GLU A 259 -17.14 -1.81 -5.59
N MET A 260 -17.34 -0.50 -5.44
CA MET A 260 -17.00 0.21 -4.21
C MET A 260 -17.83 -0.32 -3.02
N LYS A 261 -19.14 -0.48 -3.21
CA LYS A 261 -20.05 -1.06 -2.20
C LYS A 261 -19.69 -2.51 -1.86
N GLN A 262 -19.33 -3.32 -2.84
CA GLN A 262 -18.89 -4.71 -2.60
C GLN A 262 -17.62 -4.78 -1.75
N LYS A 263 -16.63 -3.93 -2.03
CA LYS A 263 -15.39 -3.84 -1.24
C LYS A 263 -15.66 -3.42 0.20
N VAL A 264 -16.52 -2.41 0.40
CA VAL A 264 -16.91 -1.98 1.75
C VAL A 264 -17.66 -3.09 2.50
N ARG A 265 -18.64 -3.74 1.86
CA ARG A 265 -19.37 -4.88 2.45
C ARG A 265 -18.42 -6.00 2.89
N TYR A 266 -17.47 -6.38 2.04
CA TYR A 266 -16.49 -7.41 2.37
C TYR A 266 -15.64 -7.03 3.59
N LEU A 267 -15.20 -5.77 3.71
CA LEU A 267 -14.47 -5.32 4.90
C LEU A 267 -15.35 -5.35 6.16
N MET A 268 -16.63 -5.01 6.05
CA MET A 268 -17.60 -5.08 7.16
C MET A 268 -17.87 -6.51 7.62
N GLU A 269 -17.68 -7.54 6.78
CA GLU A 269 -17.83 -8.94 7.18
C GLU A 269 -16.89 -9.33 8.34
N PHE A 270 -15.79 -8.60 8.55
CA PHE A 270 -14.89 -8.80 9.69
C PHE A 270 -15.35 -8.11 10.98
N GLY A 271 -16.50 -7.45 11.00
CA GLY A 271 -17.05 -6.76 12.17
C GLY A 271 -16.59 -5.31 12.33
N LEU A 272 -16.10 -4.68 11.25
CA LEU A 272 -15.87 -3.24 11.19
C LEU A 272 -17.21 -2.53 11.01
N SER A 273 -17.43 -1.42 11.74
CA SER A 273 -18.56 -0.54 11.46
C SER A 273 -18.37 0.20 10.14
N TYR A 274 -19.43 0.79 9.60
CA TYR A 274 -19.35 1.61 8.38
C TYR A 274 -18.34 2.76 8.54
N GLU A 275 -18.31 3.39 9.72
CA GLU A 275 -17.34 4.43 10.07
C GLU A 275 -15.91 3.91 10.26
N ASP A 276 -15.74 2.71 10.81
CA ASP A 276 -14.42 2.07 10.91
C ASP A 276 -13.81 1.89 9.51
N VAL A 277 -14.63 1.47 8.54
CA VAL A 277 -14.20 1.34 7.13
C VAL A 277 -13.90 2.72 6.52
N GLY A 278 -14.70 3.74 6.81
CA GLY A 278 -14.41 5.12 6.41
C GLY A 278 -13.02 5.57 6.86
N ARG A 279 -12.72 5.46 8.16
CA ARG A 279 -11.38 5.77 8.71
C ARG A 279 -10.27 4.92 8.09
N LEU A 280 -10.55 3.65 7.82
CA LEU A 280 -9.59 2.73 7.20
C LEU A 280 -9.22 3.17 5.78
N LEU A 281 -10.21 3.54 4.97
CA LEU A 281 -10.04 3.98 3.59
C LEU A 281 -9.44 5.38 3.50
N ALA A 282 -9.76 6.28 4.42
CA ALA A 282 -9.10 7.57 4.55
C ALA A 282 -7.58 7.39 4.78
N PHE A 283 -7.19 6.46 5.65
CA PHE A 283 -5.79 6.18 5.96
C PHE A 283 -5.07 5.32 4.89
N ARG A 284 -5.82 4.49 4.15
CA ARG A 284 -5.26 3.55 3.17
C ARG A 284 -6.20 3.33 1.97
N PRO A 285 -6.34 4.32 1.07
CA PRO A 285 -7.24 4.20 -0.07
C PRO A 285 -6.83 3.13 -1.08
N GLU A 286 -5.56 2.71 -1.10
CA GLU A 286 -5.06 1.64 -1.97
C GLU A 286 -5.69 0.27 -1.65
N LEU A 287 -6.38 0.11 -0.52
CA LEU A 287 -7.25 -1.03 -0.29
C LEU A 287 -8.30 -1.15 -1.40
N MET A 288 -8.85 -0.03 -1.89
CA MET A 288 -9.84 -0.04 -2.97
C MET A 288 -9.28 -0.61 -4.28
N ARG A 289 -7.96 -0.52 -4.49
CA ARG A 289 -7.29 -1.10 -5.66
C ARG A 289 -7.20 -2.63 -5.62
N CYS A 290 -7.22 -3.22 -4.42
CA CYS A 290 -6.96 -4.64 -4.27
C CYS A 290 -8.18 -5.49 -4.66
N SER A 291 -7.99 -6.51 -5.48
CA SER A 291 -9.06 -7.44 -5.88
C SER A 291 -9.53 -8.28 -4.68
N ILE A 292 -10.85 -8.42 -4.53
CA ILE A 292 -11.42 -9.28 -3.48
C ILE A 292 -11.03 -10.74 -3.76
N GLU A 293 -11.21 -11.20 -5.00
CA GLU A 293 -10.99 -12.59 -5.39
C GLU A 293 -9.51 -12.98 -5.44
N GLU A 294 -8.66 -12.12 -6.00
CA GLU A 294 -7.25 -12.47 -6.24
C GLU A 294 -6.34 -12.10 -5.07
N ARG A 295 -6.71 -11.10 -4.26
CA ARG A 295 -5.86 -10.60 -3.17
C ARG A 295 -6.43 -10.94 -1.80
N TRP A 296 -7.64 -10.48 -1.51
CA TRP A 296 -8.17 -10.54 -0.14
C TRP A 296 -8.63 -11.94 0.26
N LYS A 297 -9.39 -12.65 -0.57
CA LYS A 297 -9.88 -14.00 -0.26
C LYS A 297 -8.75 -15.01 -0.03
N PRO A 298 -7.70 -15.11 -0.87
CA PRO A 298 -6.59 -16.02 -0.62
C PRO A 298 -5.85 -15.71 0.68
N LEU A 299 -5.59 -14.43 0.94
CA LEU A 299 -4.97 -13.97 2.18
C LEU A 299 -5.81 -14.36 3.40
N VAL A 300 -7.12 -14.07 3.35
CA VAL A 300 -8.06 -14.35 4.45
C VAL A 300 -8.16 -15.85 4.70
N LYS A 301 -8.29 -16.66 3.65
CA LYS A 301 -8.29 -18.13 3.74
C LYS A 301 -7.00 -18.65 4.39
N TYR A 302 -5.84 -18.11 4.01
CA TYR A 302 -4.56 -18.51 4.57
C TYR A 302 -4.44 -18.13 6.06
N LEU A 303 -4.87 -16.93 6.45
CA LEU A 303 -4.85 -16.51 7.85
C LEU A 303 -5.84 -17.33 8.71
N TYR A 304 -7.02 -17.69 8.18
CA TYR A 304 -7.93 -18.62 8.85
C TYR A 304 -7.30 -20.01 9.03
N TYR A 305 -6.59 -20.52 8.02
CA TYR A 305 -5.83 -21.77 8.13
C TYR A 305 -4.78 -21.71 9.25
N LEU A 306 -4.17 -20.54 9.48
CA LEU A 306 -3.24 -20.32 10.60
C LEU A 306 -3.92 -20.11 11.96
N GLY A 307 -5.26 -20.24 12.03
CA GLY A 307 -6.04 -20.11 13.26
C GLY A 307 -6.36 -18.66 13.66
N VAL A 308 -6.26 -17.70 12.74
CA VAL A 308 -6.67 -16.31 13.01
C VAL A 308 -8.19 -16.23 13.05
N SER A 309 -8.78 -15.75 14.14
CA SER A 309 -10.24 -15.56 14.26
C SER A 309 -10.72 -14.35 13.45
N LYS A 310 -12.04 -14.20 13.30
CA LYS A 310 -12.65 -13.00 12.69
C LYS A 310 -12.24 -11.71 13.40
N ASP A 311 -12.25 -11.68 14.74
CA ASP A 311 -11.75 -10.53 15.51
C ASP A 311 -10.25 -10.30 15.33
N GLY A 312 -9.49 -11.38 15.18
CA GLY A 312 -8.08 -11.31 14.81
C GLY A 312 -7.87 -10.63 13.46
N MET A 313 -8.72 -10.95 12.47
CA MET A 313 -8.70 -10.31 11.15
C MET A 313 -9.03 -8.82 11.25
N ARG A 314 -10.10 -8.47 12.00
CA ARG A 314 -10.45 -7.08 12.29
C ARG A 314 -9.27 -6.32 12.86
N ARG A 315 -8.60 -6.90 13.87
CA ARG A 315 -7.42 -6.29 14.50
C ARG A 315 -6.27 -6.10 13.52
N ILE A 316 -5.99 -7.09 12.66
CA ILE A 316 -4.94 -6.98 11.63
C ILE A 316 -5.25 -5.84 10.67
N LEU A 317 -6.50 -5.76 10.17
CA LEU A 317 -6.96 -4.69 9.29
C LEU A 317 -6.83 -3.30 9.93
N THR A 318 -7.29 -3.14 11.17
CA THR A 318 -7.25 -1.84 11.87
C THR A 318 -5.82 -1.41 12.20
N ILE A 319 -4.95 -2.31 12.65
CA ILE A 319 -3.57 -1.95 13.04
C ILE A 319 -2.67 -1.76 11.83
N LYS A 320 -2.82 -2.59 10.80
CA LYS A 320 -1.91 -2.59 9.66
C LYS A 320 -2.63 -2.98 8.35
N PRO A 321 -3.46 -2.08 7.79
CA PRO A 321 -4.26 -2.37 6.58
C PRO A 321 -3.41 -2.73 5.37
N MET A 322 -2.17 -2.21 5.29
CA MET A 322 -1.21 -2.51 4.23
C MET A 322 -0.99 -4.01 4.00
N ILE A 323 -1.21 -4.87 5.01
CA ILE A 323 -1.09 -6.32 4.88
C ILE A 323 -2.06 -6.87 3.82
N PHE A 324 -3.21 -6.24 3.62
CA PHE A 324 -4.18 -6.60 2.59
C PHE A 324 -3.81 -6.11 1.18
N CYS A 325 -2.76 -5.30 1.07
CA CYS A 325 -2.25 -4.80 -0.19
C CYS A 325 -1.03 -5.57 -0.70
N VAL A 326 -0.31 -6.28 0.19
CA VAL A 326 0.88 -7.05 -0.17
C VAL A 326 0.50 -8.42 -0.73
N ASP A 327 1.44 -8.98 -1.48
CA ASP A 327 1.28 -10.29 -2.08
C ASP A 327 1.43 -11.44 -1.06
N LEU A 328 0.54 -12.42 -1.11
CA LEU A 328 0.53 -13.53 -0.16
C LEU A 328 1.76 -14.42 -0.31
N GLU A 329 2.04 -14.89 -1.53
CA GLU A 329 3.04 -15.92 -1.81
C GLU A 329 4.47 -15.42 -1.69
N SER A 330 4.76 -14.23 -2.22
CA SER A 330 6.10 -13.66 -2.20
C SER A 330 6.44 -12.97 -0.87
N ASN A 331 5.43 -12.58 -0.07
CA ASN A 331 5.65 -11.75 1.11
C ASN A 331 5.30 -12.44 2.43
N ILE A 332 4.10 -13.01 2.56
CA ILE A 332 3.56 -13.51 3.84
C ILE A 332 3.94 -14.98 4.06
N VAL A 333 3.75 -15.85 3.05
CA VAL A 333 4.08 -17.28 3.13
C VAL A 333 5.55 -17.52 3.54
N PRO A 334 6.57 -16.85 2.98
CA PRO A 334 7.97 -17.09 3.34
C PRO A 334 8.28 -16.69 4.78
N LYS A 335 7.57 -15.70 5.33
CA LYS A 335 7.72 -15.31 6.74
C LYS A 335 7.13 -16.37 7.65
N VAL A 336 5.95 -16.89 7.33
CA VAL A 336 5.31 -17.96 8.11
C VAL A 336 6.15 -19.22 8.05
N GLN A 337 6.69 -19.57 6.88
CA GLN A 337 7.58 -20.72 6.75
C GLN A 337 8.85 -20.54 7.60
N PHE A 338 9.49 -19.38 7.56
CA PHE A 338 10.63 -19.09 8.42
C PHE A 338 10.29 -19.23 9.92
N LEU A 339 9.09 -18.82 10.34
CA LEU A 339 8.64 -18.97 11.74
C LEU A 339 8.50 -20.46 12.11
N ARG A 340 8.00 -21.30 11.21
CA ARG A 340 7.97 -22.76 11.40
C ARG A 340 9.39 -23.33 11.50
N ASP A 341 10.28 -22.91 10.62
CA ASP A 341 11.67 -23.41 10.56
C ASP A 341 12.46 -23.12 11.84
N ILE A 342 12.17 -22.01 12.53
CA ILE A 342 12.77 -21.67 13.83
C ILE A 342 12.03 -22.30 15.03
N GLY A 343 11.03 -23.15 14.78
CA GLY A 343 10.34 -23.92 15.82
C GLY A 343 9.16 -23.20 16.48
N VAL A 344 8.56 -22.18 15.86
CA VAL A 344 7.28 -21.63 16.34
C VAL A 344 6.19 -22.67 16.09
N ARG A 345 5.46 -23.05 17.15
CA ARG A 345 4.33 -23.99 17.05
C ARG A 345 3.24 -23.43 16.14
N GLU A 346 2.67 -24.27 15.28
CA GLU A 346 1.64 -23.87 14.30
C GLU A 346 0.46 -23.14 14.97
N THR A 347 0.00 -23.66 16.10
CA THR A 347 -1.10 -23.08 16.90
C THR A 347 -0.78 -21.71 17.51
N ALA A 348 0.49 -21.33 17.59
CA ALA A 348 0.92 -20.03 18.09
C ALA A 348 1.09 -18.98 16.98
N ILE A 349 1.23 -19.39 15.71
CA ILE A 349 1.52 -18.47 14.60
C ILE A 349 0.38 -17.48 14.41
N GLY A 350 -0.87 -17.93 14.29
CA GLY A 350 -2.03 -17.03 14.12
C GLY A 350 -2.13 -16.01 15.24
N ASN A 351 -2.06 -16.45 16.49
CA ASN A 351 -2.08 -15.57 17.67
C ASN A 351 -0.95 -14.53 17.66
N MET A 352 0.25 -14.94 17.24
CA MET A 352 1.40 -14.07 17.13
C MET A 352 1.20 -12.98 16.05
N LEU A 353 0.66 -13.36 14.88
CA LEU A 353 0.34 -12.42 13.80
C LEU A 353 -0.73 -11.39 14.23
N VAL A 354 -1.74 -11.83 14.99
CA VAL A 354 -2.78 -10.95 15.54
C VAL A 354 -2.24 -10.02 16.64
N LYS A 355 -1.34 -10.53 17.49
CA LYS A 355 -0.70 -9.75 18.55
C LYS A 355 0.20 -8.65 17.97
N PHE A 356 0.96 -8.97 16.92
CA PHE A 356 1.87 -8.04 16.28
C PHE A 356 1.80 -8.07 14.73
N PRO A 357 0.71 -7.52 14.14
CA PRO A 357 0.53 -7.48 12.68
C PRO A 357 1.68 -6.83 11.89
N PRO A 358 2.33 -5.75 12.39
CA PRO A 358 3.45 -5.12 11.68
C PRO A 358 4.59 -6.07 11.27
N LEU A 359 4.72 -7.23 11.94
CA LEU A 359 5.66 -8.28 11.56
C LEU A 359 5.61 -8.63 10.07
N LEU A 360 4.40 -8.70 9.49
CA LEU A 360 4.23 -9.09 8.08
C LEU A 360 4.75 -8.03 7.11
N THR A 361 4.92 -6.79 7.55
CA THR A 361 5.46 -5.68 6.75
C THR A 361 6.98 -5.53 6.84
N TYR A 362 7.63 -6.22 7.76
CA TYR A 362 9.09 -6.17 7.89
C TYR A 362 9.80 -7.04 6.87
N SER A 363 11.00 -6.63 6.47
CA SER A 363 11.86 -7.45 5.62
C SER A 363 12.28 -8.72 6.36
N LEU A 364 12.00 -9.88 5.77
CA LEU A 364 12.44 -11.17 6.32
C LEU A 364 13.97 -11.21 6.47
N TYR A 365 14.69 -10.76 5.45
CA TYR A 365 16.15 -10.85 5.36
C TYR A 365 16.88 -9.70 6.05
N LYS A 366 16.36 -8.47 5.96
CA LYS A 366 17.03 -7.29 6.52
C LYS A 366 16.63 -6.97 7.97
N LYS A 367 15.54 -7.54 8.47
CA LYS A 367 15.02 -7.22 9.81
C LYS A 367 14.76 -8.45 10.67
N ILE A 368 13.90 -9.36 10.22
CA ILE A 368 13.46 -10.50 11.04
C ILE A 368 14.62 -11.46 11.33
N ARG A 369 15.29 -11.96 10.30
CA ARG A 369 16.42 -12.90 10.44
C ARG A 369 17.57 -12.35 11.28
N PRO A 370 18.08 -11.12 11.05
CA PRO A 370 19.13 -10.54 11.88
C PRO A 370 18.77 -10.48 13.37
N VAL A 371 17.52 -10.16 13.72
CA VAL A 371 17.08 -10.15 15.13
C VAL A 371 17.09 -11.56 15.71
N VAL A 372 16.61 -12.57 14.98
CA VAL A 372 16.67 -13.96 15.43
C VAL A 372 18.11 -14.43 15.63
N ILE A 373 19.01 -14.12 14.70
CA ILE A 373 20.45 -14.43 14.82
C ILE A 373 21.05 -13.75 16.06
N PHE A 374 20.71 -12.49 16.30
CA PHE A 374 21.16 -11.77 17.50
C PHE A 374 20.68 -12.47 18.78
N LEU A 375 19.41 -12.90 18.84
CA LEU A 375 18.87 -13.59 20.02
C LEU A 375 19.59 -14.92 20.30
N LEU A 376 19.87 -15.70 19.25
CA LEU A 376 20.59 -16.97 19.35
C LEU A 376 22.05 -16.78 19.78
N THR A 377 22.73 -15.77 19.27
CA THR A 377 24.19 -15.62 19.40
C THR A 377 24.61 -14.68 20.52
N LYS A 378 24.01 -13.48 20.59
CA LYS A 378 24.41 -12.41 21.51
C LYS A 378 23.52 -12.31 22.74
N ALA A 379 22.25 -12.72 22.65
CA ALA A 379 21.36 -12.75 23.81
C ALA A 379 21.30 -14.12 24.52
N GLY A 380 21.97 -15.14 23.98
CA GLY A 380 22.14 -16.45 24.62
C GLY A 380 20.91 -17.37 24.57
N VAL A 381 19.87 -17.03 23.81
CA VAL A 381 18.65 -17.85 23.71
C VAL A 381 18.98 -19.16 23.00
N ALA A 382 18.68 -20.29 23.63
CA ALA A 382 18.95 -21.59 23.04
C ALA A 382 18.08 -21.83 21.80
N LYS A 383 18.61 -22.58 20.82
CA LYS A 383 17.89 -22.91 19.57
C LYS A 383 16.55 -23.59 19.82
N ARG A 384 16.44 -24.43 20.85
CA ARG A 384 15.17 -25.10 21.21
C ARG A 384 14.11 -24.14 21.76
N ASP A 385 14.54 -23.00 22.31
CA ASP A 385 13.69 -22.03 23.01
C ASP A 385 13.35 -20.80 22.15
N ILE A 386 14.02 -20.60 21.02
CA ILE A 386 13.83 -19.42 20.16
C ILE A 386 12.39 -19.30 19.63
N GLY A 387 11.79 -20.41 19.19
CA GLY A 387 10.41 -20.42 18.72
C GLY A 387 9.42 -20.02 19.82
N LYS A 388 9.62 -20.50 21.04
CA LYS A 388 8.85 -20.10 22.23
C LYS A 388 9.04 -18.60 22.54
N ALA A 389 10.29 -18.12 22.55
CA ALA A 389 10.60 -16.72 22.84
C ALA A 389 9.93 -15.76 21.85
N ILE A 390 10.01 -16.07 20.55
CA ILE A 390 9.39 -15.26 19.49
C ILE A 390 7.87 -15.33 19.56
N ALA A 391 7.28 -16.49 19.84
CA ALA A 391 5.82 -16.62 20.00
C ALA A 391 5.29 -15.79 21.18
N LEU A 392 6.03 -15.76 22.30
CA LEU A 392 5.66 -14.98 23.48
C LEU A 392 5.84 -13.47 23.28
N GLY A 393 6.88 -13.04 22.56
CA GLY A 393 7.22 -11.64 22.35
C GLY A 393 7.59 -11.29 20.90
N PRO A 394 6.66 -11.39 19.93
CA PRO A 394 6.95 -11.12 18.52
C PRO A 394 7.42 -9.70 18.25
N GLU A 395 7.11 -8.75 19.13
CA GLU A 395 7.53 -7.37 19.03
C GLU A 395 9.05 -7.20 19.13
N LEU A 396 9.78 -8.20 19.65
CA LEU A 396 11.24 -8.23 19.59
C LEU A 396 11.75 -8.11 18.16
N LEU A 397 11.06 -8.73 17.19
CA LEU A 397 11.43 -8.69 15.77
C LEU A 397 11.33 -7.29 15.17
N GLY A 398 10.62 -6.35 15.82
CA GLY A 398 10.59 -4.95 15.45
C GLY A 398 11.69 -4.09 16.07
N CYS A 399 12.37 -4.57 17.10
CA CYS A 399 13.34 -3.77 17.87
C CYS A 399 14.63 -3.49 17.09
N SER A 400 15.27 -2.36 17.38
CA SER A 400 16.62 -2.08 16.90
C SER A 400 17.62 -2.97 17.63
N ILE A 401 18.50 -3.64 16.89
CA ILE A 401 19.54 -4.49 17.48
C ILE A 401 20.48 -3.63 18.32
N HIS A 402 21.12 -2.63 17.71
CA HIS A 402 22.15 -1.82 18.36
C HIS A 402 21.60 -0.90 19.45
N HIS A 403 20.49 -0.19 19.18
CA HIS A 403 20.01 0.85 20.09
C HIS A 403 19.08 0.33 21.19
N LYS A 404 18.65 -0.94 21.11
CA LYS A 404 17.69 -1.48 22.07
C LYS A 404 18.09 -2.84 22.62
N LEU A 405 18.23 -3.85 21.76
CA LEU A 405 18.45 -5.22 22.21
C LEU A 405 19.85 -5.38 22.81
N GLU A 406 20.89 -4.94 22.10
CA GLU A 406 22.28 -5.03 22.54
C GLU A 406 22.55 -4.23 23.82
N VAL A 407 21.97 -3.04 23.91
CA VAL A 407 22.05 -2.18 25.11
C VAL A 407 21.44 -2.88 26.33
N ASN A 408 20.29 -3.55 26.18
CA ASN A 408 19.69 -4.33 27.27
C ASN A 408 20.52 -5.57 27.63
N VAL A 409 21.01 -6.31 26.63
CA VAL A 409 21.89 -7.47 26.89
C VAL A 409 23.13 -7.05 27.68
N LYS A 410 23.84 -6.00 27.23
CA LYS A 410 25.02 -5.47 27.94
C LYS A 410 24.70 -5.06 29.38
N TYR A 411 23.53 -4.45 29.60
CA TYR A 411 23.09 -4.11 30.94
C TYR A 411 22.94 -5.34 31.84
N TYR A 412 22.22 -6.38 31.42
CA TYR A 412 22.06 -7.59 32.24
C TYR A 412 23.37 -8.32 32.50
N LEU A 413 24.26 -8.40 31.51
CA LEU A 413 25.60 -8.96 31.70
C LEU A 413 26.41 -8.14 32.73
N SER A 414 26.29 -6.80 32.71
CA SER A 414 26.94 -5.92 33.70
C SER A 414 26.43 -6.11 35.13
N LEU A 415 25.25 -6.71 35.32
CA LEU A 415 24.73 -7.09 36.64
C LEU A 415 25.36 -8.38 37.18
N GLY A 416 26.20 -9.05 36.38
CA GLY A 416 26.81 -10.34 36.71
C GLY A 416 25.95 -11.54 36.31
N ILE A 417 24.94 -11.37 35.45
CA ILE A 417 24.12 -12.49 34.95
C ILE A 417 24.90 -13.17 33.81
N PRO A 418 25.22 -14.48 33.90
CA PRO A 418 25.85 -15.22 32.82
C PRO A 418 24.97 -15.27 31.57
N LEU A 419 25.58 -15.23 30.38
CA LEU A 419 24.86 -15.21 29.10
C LEU A 419 23.86 -16.35 28.93
N ARG A 420 24.22 -17.57 29.39
CA ARG A 420 23.33 -18.73 29.36
C ARG A 420 22.05 -18.49 30.17
N LEU A 421 22.19 -18.01 31.41
CA LEU A 421 21.04 -17.73 32.27
C LEU A 421 20.22 -16.56 31.72
N LEU A 422 20.85 -15.54 31.16
CA LEU A 422 20.14 -14.47 30.45
C LEU A 422 19.30 -15.02 29.28
N GLY A 423 19.84 -15.96 28.52
CA GLY A 423 19.13 -16.65 27.44
C GLY A 423 17.86 -17.35 27.92
N GLU A 424 17.95 -18.08 29.03
CA GLU A 424 16.81 -18.74 29.70
C GLU A 424 15.78 -17.69 30.17
N MET A 425 16.24 -16.61 30.81
CA MET A 425 15.37 -15.50 31.23
C MET A 425 14.64 -14.85 30.06
N VAL A 426 15.31 -14.63 28.92
CA VAL A 426 14.72 -14.05 27.71
C VAL A 426 13.74 -15.02 27.05
N ALA A 427 14.03 -16.32 27.07
CA ALA A 427 13.11 -17.33 26.55
C ALA A 427 11.77 -17.38 27.31
N ASP A 428 11.81 -17.22 28.64
CA ASP A 428 10.63 -17.21 29.49
C ASP A 428 9.94 -15.85 29.54
N PHE A 429 10.70 -14.75 29.43
CA PHE A 429 10.17 -13.40 29.46
C PHE A 429 10.83 -12.48 28.43
N PRO A 430 10.47 -12.60 27.14
CA PRO A 430 11.14 -11.86 26.05
C PRO A 430 11.05 -10.33 26.18
N MET A 431 10.03 -9.82 26.87
CA MET A 431 9.86 -8.39 27.15
C MET A 431 11.02 -7.79 27.94
N LEU A 432 11.84 -8.61 28.59
CA LEU A 432 13.04 -8.19 29.31
C LEU A 432 13.97 -7.30 28.46
N LEU A 433 14.07 -7.55 27.15
CA LEU A 433 14.92 -6.76 26.23
C LEU A 433 14.25 -5.50 25.66
N ARG A 434 12.97 -5.25 26.01
CA ARG A 434 12.22 -4.08 25.52
C ARG A 434 12.08 -2.96 26.54
N TYR A 435 12.37 -3.21 27.82
CA TYR A 435 12.29 -2.18 28.84
C TYR A 435 13.31 -1.06 28.60
N ASN A 436 13.00 0.14 29.10
CA ASN A 436 13.99 1.19 29.24
C ASN A 436 14.85 0.88 30.46
N ILE A 437 16.18 0.87 30.29
CA ILE A 437 17.15 0.62 31.36
C ILE A 437 17.00 1.63 32.49
N ASP A 438 16.61 2.88 32.20
CA ASP A 438 16.40 3.91 33.22
C ASP A 438 15.25 3.54 34.18
N VAL A 439 14.31 2.71 33.72
CA VAL A 439 13.23 2.16 34.55
C VAL A 439 13.66 0.87 35.27
N LEU A 440 14.58 0.10 34.69
CA LEU A 440 15.11 -1.13 35.29
C LEU A 440 16.08 -0.86 36.44
N ARG A 441 16.95 0.15 36.28
CA ARG A 441 18.02 0.47 37.24
C ARG A 441 17.50 0.77 38.65
N PRO A 442 16.47 1.62 38.85
CA PRO A 442 15.90 1.86 40.18
C PRO A 442 15.32 0.58 40.81
N LYS A 443 14.63 -0.25 40.02
CA LYS A 443 14.05 -1.52 40.50
C LYS A 443 15.14 -2.49 40.96
N TYR A 444 16.20 -2.65 40.17
CA TYR A 444 17.34 -3.48 40.53
C TYR A 444 18.06 -2.95 41.78
N ARG A 445 18.28 -1.63 41.85
CA ARG A 445 18.90 -0.98 43.01
C ARG A 445 18.09 -1.21 44.28
N TYR A 446 16.76 -1.09 44.20
CA TYR A 446 15.88 -1.36 45.34
C TYR A 446 15.96 -2.82 45.79
N LEU A 447 15.93 -3.77 44.84
CA LEU A 447 16.05 -5.20 45.14
C LEU A 447 17.36 -5.52 45.89
N ARG A 448 18.49 -5.00 45.42
CA ARG A 448 19.82 -5.31 45.99
C ARG A 448 20.14 -4.51 47.25
N ARG A 449 19.82 -3.22 47.29
CA ARG A 449 20.24 -2.31 48.38
C ARG A 449 19.20 -2.18 49.49
N THR A 450 17.91 -2.22 49.15
CA THR A 450 16.83 -1.98 50.12
C THR A 450 16.17 -3.27 50.57
N MET A 451 15.85 -4.18 49.64
CA MET A 451 15.31 -5.50 49.99
C MET A 451 16.40 -6.51 50.38
N VAL A 452 17.67 -6.16 50.12
CA VAL A 452 18.86 -7.00 50.42
C VAL A 452 18.73 -8.43 49.85
N ARG A 453 18.16 -8.56 48.65
CA ARG A 453 17.94 -9.88 48.00
C ARG A 453 19.10 -10.28 47.09
N PRO A 454 19.43 -11.57 46.98
CA PRO A 454 20.46 -12.05 46.05
C PRO A 454 20.04 -11.84 44.58
N LEU A 455 21.02 -11.77 43.67
CA LEU A 455 20.76 -11.70 42.23
C LEU A 455 19.98 -12.94 41.73
N LYS A 456 20.16 -14.09 42.40
CA LYS A 456 19.45 -15.34 42.10
C LYS A 456 17.93 -15.17 42.09
N ASP A 457 17.37 -14.39 43.02
CA ASP A 457 15.92 -14.12 43.07
C ASP A 457 15.41 -13.46 41.78
N LEU A 458 16.23 -12.60 41.17
CA LEU A 458 15.91 -11.94 39.90
C LEU A 458 16.00 -12.91 38.71
N ILE A 459 16.98 -13.81 38.72
CA ILE A 459 17.16 -14.82 37.67
C ILE A 459 16.00 -15.82 37.71
N GLU A 460 15.60 -16.28 38.90
CA GLU A 460 14.44 -17.16 39.08
C GLU A 460 13.10 -16.48 38.77
N PHE A 461 13.01 -15.14 38.86
CA PHE A 461 11.80 -14.39 38.57
C PHE A 461 12.08 -13.09 37.79
N PRO A 462 12.42 -13.16 36.48
CA PRO A 462 12.75 -11.99 35.67
C PRO A 462 11.58 -11.01 35.52
N ARG A 463 10.35 -11.52 35.69
CA ARG A 463 9.10 -10.74 35.70
C ARG A 463 9.05 -9.72 36.85
N PHE A 464 9.96 -9.77 37.82
CA PHE A 464 10.19 -8.69 38.79
C PHE A 464 10.17 -7.30 38.11
N PHE A 465 10.85 -7.16 36.96
CA PHE A 465 10.93 -5.88 36.26
C PHE A 465 9.61 -5.40 35.64
N SER A 466 8.60 -6.26 35.48
CA SER A 466 7.30 -5.84 34.95
C SER A 466 6.43 -5.11 35.97
N TYR A 467 6.69 -5.28 37.27
CA TYR A 467 5.89 -4.64 38.33
C TYR A 467 6.32 -3.19 38.57
N SER A 468 5.38 -2.33 38.92
CA SER A 468 5.65 -0.94 39.30
C SER A 468 6.51 -0.90 40.57
N LEU A 469 7.52 -0.02 40.58
CA LEU A 469 8.37 0.14 41.76
C LEU A 469 7.56 0.71 42.92
N ASP A 470 7.01 1.90 42.74
CA ASP A 470 6.28 2.63 43.77
C ASP A 470 4.88 2.06 44.02
N GLY A 471 4.24 1.51 42.98
CA GLY A 471 2.87 1.01 43.07
C GLY A 471 2.71 -0.44 43.48
N ARG A 472 3.79 -1.26 43.47
CA ARG A 472 3.67 -2.70 43.79
C ARG A 472 4.85 -3.25 44.58
N ILE A 473 6.08 -3.02 44.11
CA ILE A 473 7.28 -3.60 44.73
C ILE A 473 7.51 -3.02 46.13
N ILE A 474 7.54 -1.69 46.26
CA ILE A 474 7.78 -1.00 47.53
C ILE A 474 6.66 -1.26 48.54
N PRO A 475 5.36 -1.09 48.22
CA PRO A 475 4.29 -1.28 49.19
C PRO A 475 4.27 -2.71 49.75
N ARG A 476 4.34 -3.72 48.90
CA ARG A 476 4.34 -5.12 49.34
C ARG A 476 5.60 -5.47 50.14
N HIS A 477 6.75 -4.86 49.82
CA HIS A 477 7.96 -5.08 50.60
C HIS A 477 7.80 -4.53 52.02
N LYS A 478 7.24 -3.33 52.17
CA LYS A 478 6.98 -2.72 53.49
C LYS A 478 6.05 -3.57 54.34
N ILE A 479 4.93 -4.03 53.76
CA ILE A 479 3.98 -4.91 54.47
C ILE A 479 4.66 -6.18 54.98
N LEU A 480 5.52 -6.82 54.17
CA LEU A 480 6.27 -8.01 54.60
C LEU A 480 7.23 -7.71 55.75
N VAL A 481 7.93 -6.57 55.71
CA VAL A 481 8.85 -6.13 56.76
C VAL A 481 8.11 -5.83 58.06
N GLU A 482 7.01 -5.07 57.99
CA GLU A 482 6.16 -4.73 59.15
C GLU A 482 5.61 -5.98 59.84
N ASN A 483 5.18 -6.96 59.04
CA ASN A 483 4.65 -8.23 59.54
C ASN A 483 5.74 -9.26 59.87
N ARG A 484 7.03 -8.94 59.66
CA ARG A 484 8.19 -9.82 59.86
C ARG A 484 8.06 -11.18 59.16
N VAL A 485 7.56 -11.16 57.93
CA VAL A 485 7.42 -12.35 57.07
C VAL A 485 8.25 -12.16 55.80
N ASN A 486 8.67 -13.27 55.19
CA ASN A 486 9.50 -13.22 53.99
C ASN A 486 8.96 -14.19 52.93
N PHE A 487 8.70 -13.68 51.73
CA PHE A 487 8.31 -14.48 50.56
C PHE A 487 9.35 -14.40 49.43
N LYS A 488 9.43 -15.45 48.62
CA LYS A 488 10.10 -15.37 47.31
C LYS A 488 9.35 -14.37 46.42
N LEU A 489 10.05 -13.69 45.51
CA LEU A 489 9.46 -12.65 44.64
C LEU A 489 8.22 -13.13 43.87
N ARG A 490 8.22 -14.39 43.43
CA ARG A 490 7.09 -15.03 42.74
C ARG A 490 5.82 -15.20 43.57
N TYR A 491 5.90 -15.14 44.90
CA TYR A 491 4.74 -15.17 45.79
C TYR A 491 4.40 -13.79 46.33
N MET A 492 5.39 -12.89 46.39
CA MET A 492 5.21 -11.51 46.83
C MET A 492 4.48 -10.64 45.80
N LEU A 493 4.85 -10.71 44.52
CA LEU A 493 4.45 -9.70 43.53
C LEU A 493 3.20 -10.03 42.70
N PRO A 494 2.92 -11.30 42.34
CA PRO A 494 1.69 -11.63 41.62
C PRO A 494 0.43 -11.63 42.51
N GLY A 495 -0.74 -11.57 41.87
CA GLY A 495 -2.06 -11.65 42.51
C GLY A 495 -2.62 -10.29 42.92
N THR A 496 -3.89 -10.28 43.34
CA THR A 496 -4.55 -9.07 43.88
C THR A 496 -3.97 -8.70 45.25
N ASP A 497 -4.32 -7.52 45.76
CA ASP A 497 -3.84 -7.11 47.09
C ASP A 497 -4.53 -7.91 48.19
N GLU A 498 -5.79 -8.30 48.01
CA GLU A 498 -6.51 -9.19 48.93
C GLU A 498 -5.85 -10.58 49.02
N GLU A 499 -5.52 -11.20 47.88
CA GLU A 499 -4.81 -12.49 47.85
C GLU A 499 -3.41 -12.41 48.48
N PHE A 500 -2.75 -11.26 48.33
CA PHE A 500 -1.46 -11.02 48.97
C PHE A 500 -1.63 -10.87 50.49
N ASP A 501 -2.59 -10.07 50.95
CA ASP A 501 -2.85 -9.82 52.37
C ASP A 501 -3.29 -11.11 53.08
N GLN A 502 -4.14 -11.93 52.45
CA GLN A 502 -4.50 -13.25 52.98
C GLN A 502 -3.27 -14.15 53.18
N ARG A 503 -2.33 -14.17 52.22
CA ARG A 503 -1.08 -14.94 52.36
C ARG A 503 -0.21 -14.41 53.48
N VAL A 504 -0.15 -13.09 53.66
CA VAL A 504 0.56 -12.45 54.78
C VAL A 504 -0.08 -12.85 56.11
N GLN A 505 -1.39 -12.73 56.25
CA GLN A 505 -2.10 -13.11 57.49
C GLN A 505 -1.90 -14.59 57.81
N ALA A 506 -2.05 -15.48 56.83
CA ALA A 506 -1.80 -16.91 57.02
C ALA A 506 -0.34 -17.22 57.42
N ALA A 507 0.63 -16.44 56.95
CA ALA A 507 2.03 -16.58 57.37
C ALA A 507 2.25 -16.05 58.80
N VAL A 508 1.63 -14.92 59.15
CA VAL A 508 1.68 -14.35 60.51
C VAL A 508 1.04 -15.29 61.53
N GLU A 509 -0.12 -15.86 61.21
CA GLU A 509 -0.79 -16.85 62.07
C GLU A 509 0.04 -18.11 62.25
N ARG A 510 0.61 -18.67 61.17
CA ARG A 510 1.49 -19.84 61.27
C ARG A 510 2.69 -19.57 62.17
N ARG A 511 3.29 -18.38 62.06
CA ARG A 511 4.37 -17.98 62.97
C ARG A 511 3.88 -17.89 64.42
N ARG A 512 2.74 -17.25 64.66
CA ARG A 512 2.16 -17.14 66.02
C ARG A 512 1.88 -18.51 66.64
N ARG A 513 1.32 -19.45 65.88
CA ARG A 513 1.07 -20.83 66.35
C ARG A 513 2.36 -21.55 66.72
N PHE A 514 3.40 -21.39 65.91
CA PHE A 514 4.73 -21.95 66.17
C PHE A 514 5.36 -21.32 67.44
N GLU A 515 5.29 -20.00 67.58
CA GLU A 515 5.79 -19.27 68.76
C GLU A 515 5.03 -19.60 70.05
N SER A 516 3.74 -19.95 69.97
CA SER A 516 2.91 -20.30 71.13
C SER A 516 3.04 -21.77 71.59
N GLY A 517 3.83 -22.60 70.91
CA GLY A 517 4.12 -23.98 71.34
C GLY A 517 2.94 -24.96 71.33
N VAL A 518 1.87 -24.67 70.58
CA VAL A 518 0.71 -25.56 70.47
C VAL A 518 1.02 -26.67 69.46
N ILE A 519 1.36 -27.86 69.95
CA ILE A 519 1.42 -29.10 69.16
C ILE A 519 -0.01 -29.65 69.09
N ASP A 520 -0.64 -29.54 67.93
CA ASP A 520 -1.93 -30.17 67.68
C ASP A 520 -1.70 -31.64 67.27
N ASN A 521 -1.96 -32.57 68.19
CA ASN A 521 -2.01 -34.00 67.90
C ASN A 521 -3.35 -34.33 67.25
N SER A 522 -3.47 -34.11 65.94
CA SER A 522 -4.47 -34.81 65.13
C SER A 522 -4.02 -34.93 63.66
N SER A 523 -3.68 -36.16 63.27
CA SER A 523 -3.83 -36.71 61.91
C SER A 523 -5.30 -36.57 61.48
N ASP A 524 -5.73 -36.36 60.23
CA ASP A 524 -5.12 -36.48 58.91
C ASP A 524 -6.07 -35.81 57.88
N SER A 525 -5.55 -35.17 56.83
CA SER A 525 -6.03 -35.22 55.43
C SER A 525 -5.56 -34.02 54.56
N GLN A 526 -4.53 -34.31 53.75
CA GLN A 526 -4.26 -33.79 52.40
C GLN A 526 -4.28 -32.27 52.14
N THR A 527 -3.10 -31.66 52.10
CA THR A 527 -2.50 -31.10 50.85
C THR A 527 -1.02 -30.77 51.11
N GLY A 528 -0.15 -31.67 50.68
CA GLY A 528 1.30 -31.56 50.84
C GLY A 528 1.90 -30.45 49.99
N GLY A 529 2.80 -29.69 50.61
CA GLY A 529 3.58 -28.62 49.98
C GLY A 529 4.64 -28.09 50.95
N SER A 530 5.42 -28.99 51.55
CA SER A 530 6.58 -28.64 52.37
C SER A 530 7.56 -27.79 51.55
N ILE A 531 7.88 -26.59 52.03
CA ILE A 531 9.05 -25.84 51.60
C ILE A 531 10.02 -25.91 52.77
N GLU A 532 10.77 -27.00 52.81
CA GLU A 532 11.88 -27.19 53.73
C GLU A 532 13.05 -26.27 53.36
N SER A 533 13.62 -25.72 54.43
CA SER A 533 14.87 -24.99 54.50
C SER A 533 15.99 -25.96 54.83
N ASP A 534 16.92 -26.20 53.89
CA ASP A 534 18.16 -26.90 54.19
C ASP A 534 19.34 -25.95 54.11
N ASN A 535 20.16 -25.97 55.16
CA ASN A 535 21.51 -25.41 55.19
C ASN A 535 22.39 -26.26 56.13
N TYR A 536 23.47 -26.83 55.54
CA TYR A 536 24.77 -27.30 56.12
C TYR A 536 24.73 -28.49 57.12
N SER A 537 25.68 -29.45 57.20
CA SER A 537 27.10 -29.53 56.79
C SER A 537 27.66 -30.98 56.87
N SER A 538 28.84 -31.16 56.25
CA SER A 538 29.98 -32.07 56.53
C SER A 538 29.95 -33.61 56.31
N ASP A 539 30.75 -33.99 55.31
CA ASP A 539 31.88 -34.95 55.34
C ASP A 539 31.73 -36.48 55.27
N SER A 540 32.45 -37.00 54.25
CA SER A 540 33.40 -38.12 54.25
C SER A 540 33.02 -39.49 53.67
N GLN A 541 33.79 -39.83 52.62
CA GLN A 541 34.39 -41.12 52.25
C GLN A 541 33.51 -42.25 51.67
N CYS A 542 33.78 -42.64 50.40
CA CYS A 542 34.69 -43.76 50.06
C CYS A 542 34.60 -44.17 48.56
N ASN A 543 35.79 -44.27 47.94
CA ASN A 543 36.32 -45.23 46.94
C ASN A 543 35.56 -45.64 45.65
N ASP A 544 36.18 -45.23 44.52
CA ASP A 544 36.65 -46.01 43.33
C ASP A 544 35.70 -46.85 42.43
N PRO A 545 36.07 -47.15 41.16
CA PRO A 545 37.01 -46.46 40.24
C PRO A 545 36.44 -46.18 38.83
N ILE A 546 37.08 -45.25 38.12
CA ILE A 546 36.88 -44.99 36.68
C ILE A 546 38.19 -45.35 35.95
N GLU A 547 38.13 -46.31 35.04
CA GLU A 547 39.04 -46.37 33.90
C GLU A 547 38.70 -45.23 32.93
N ARG A 548 39.70 -44.41 32.55
CA ARG A 548 40.09 -44.17 31.14
C ARG A 548 41.12 -43.04 31.04
N THR A 549 42.33 -43.47 30.65
CA THR A 549 43.15 -42.92 29.56
C THR A 549 43.26 -41.40 29.40
N SER A 550 44.45 -40.95 29.77
CA SER A 550 45.15 -39.71 29.43
C SER A 550 45.38 -39.57 27.92
N VAL A 551 45.21 -38.35 27.38
CA VAL A 551 45.97 -37.85 26.24
C VAL A 551 46.29 -36.36 26.45
N ASP A 552 47.57 -36.06 26.29
CA ASP A 552 48.25 -34.77 26.37
C ASP A 552 47.71 -33.68 25.44
N LEU A 553 47.83 -32.42 25.88
CA LEU A 553 47.89 -31.26 24.98
C LEU A 553 49.10 -30.38 25.34
N ARG A 554 50.07 -30.39 24.44
CA ARG A 554 51.23 -29.48 24.40
C ARG A 554 50.82 -28.12 23.81
N VAL A 555 51.25 -27.07 24.53
CA VAL A 555 51.86 -25.80 24.10
C VAL A 555 51.98 -25.53 22.58
N ASN A 556 51.56 -24.34 22.14
CA ASN A 556 52.40 -23.46 21.32
C ASN A 556 51.90 -22.01 21.25
N ASP A 557 52.90 -21.13 21.23
CA ASP A 557 52.92 -19.67 21.32
C ASP A 557 52.44 -18.90 20.07
N TYR A 558 52.01 -17.65 20.33
CA TYR A 558 52.08 -16.35 19.62
C TYR A 558 52.83 -16.23 18.25
N PRO A 559 52.63 -15.17 17.40
CA PRO A 559 52.40 -13.77 17.81
C PRO A 559 51.52 -12.85 16.95
N SER A 560 51.35 -11.66 17.52
CA SER A 560 50.78 -10.39 17.04
C SER A 560 51.37 -9.83 15.74
N SER A 561 50.58 -8.98 15.06
CA SER A 561 51.08 -7.80 14.33
C SER A 561 49.99 -6.74 14.16
N ASP A 562 50.28 -5.55 14.66
CA ASP A 562 49.59 -4.27 14.45
C ASP A 562 49.62 -3.81 12.99
N THR A 563 48.64 -2.98 12.59
CA THR A 563 48.87 -1.66 11.93
C THR A 563 47.55 -0.86 11.81
N HIS A 564 47.58 0.38 12.34
CA HIS A 564 47.13 1.68 11.78
C HIS A 564 46.41 1.67 10.41
N THR A 565 45.45 2.52 10.01
CA THR A 565 45.06 3.91 10.36
C THR A 565 43.76 4.29 9.60
N GLU A 566 43.09 5.34 10.07
CA GLU A 566 42.36 6.38 9.31
C GLU A 566 40.98 6.13 8.64
N ASN A 567 39.98 6.75 9.27
CA ASN A 567 39.01 7.71 8.70
C ASN A 567 38.87 7.77 7.17
N GLU A 568 37.67 7.45 6.67
CA GLU A 568 37.05 8.25 5.62
C GLU A 568 35.52 8.16 5.66
N ASN A 569 34.88 9.32 5.50
CA ASN A 569 33.46 9.60 5.64
C ASN A 569 32.84 9.74 4.23
N PRO A 570 31.89 8.90 3.78
CA PRO A 570 31.28 9.05 2.47
C PRO A 570 29.89 9.68 2.56
N GLN A 571 29.81 10.99 2.35
CA GLN A 571 28.60 11.66 1.87
C GLN A 571 28.95 12.53 0.66
N ARG A 572 28.70 12.01 -0.54
CA ARG A 572 28.15 12.72 -1.71
C ARG A 572 28.22 11.81 -2.93
N LEU A 573 27.28 12.04 -3.85
CA LEU A 573 27.13 11.47 -5.20
C LEU A 573 26.27 10.20 -5.26
N LEU A 574 25.02 10.35 -5.71
CA LEU A 574 24.60 9.85 -7.04
C LEU A 574 23.14 10.25 -7.32
N ASN A 575 23.01 11.40 -7.99
CA ASN A 575 22.01 11.59 -9.04
C ASN A 575 22.61 11.06 -10.35
N ALA A 576 21.72 10.62 -11.26
CA ALA A 576 21.94 10.18 -12.65
C ALA A 576 22.16 8.66 -12.84
N GLN A 577 21.06 7.94 -13.07
CA GLN A 577 20.73 7.36 -14.39
C GLN A 577 19.23 7.02 -14.47
#